data_AF-A0A3C2C1R4-F1
#
_entry.id   AF-A0A3C2C1R4-F1
#
_cell.length_a   1.000
_cell.length_b   1.000
_cell.length_c   1.000
_cell.angle_alpha   90.00
_cell.angle_beta   90.00
_cell.angle_gamma   90.00
#
_symmetry.space_group_name_H-M   'P 1'
#
loop_
_entity.id
_entity.type
_entity.pdbx_description
1 polymer ?
#
loop_
_entity_poly.entity_id
_entity_poly.type
_entity_poly.pdbx_seq_one_letter_code
_entity_poly.pdbx_strand_id
1 'polypeptide(L)'
;MWINANLASLTAQDSVVLANNRQVLAFKKTWNLQRGTSALPQTFAWKQYLQNTWKAINPNSSKRLISAIESRTLINQSMTRLGQIVDTRLLDEVVKNMDYCHAHLINPTQLLDSHHQNSELFSAWMLDYQQTKLTLNVLDVNDLSTLILNRDREISQPYLYGFKTLTPEQSGLFANIGHQVLSANQPNTHSSNQTFNTTSDEI
;
A
#
# COMPACT_ATOMS: atom_id res chain seq x y z
N MET A 1 13.50 12.95 13.79
CA MET A 1 12.10 12.67 13.47
C MET A 1 11.57 11.50 14.28
N TRP A 2 10.47 11.74 14.98
CA TRP A 2 9.72 10.78 15.80
C TRP A 2 8.25 10.84 15.40
N ILE A 3 7.46 9.84 15.77
CA ILE A 3 6.00 9.97 15.77
C ILE A 3 5.53 10.48 17.14
N ASN A 4 4.45 11.26 17.13
CA ASN A 4 3.77 11.70 18.32
C ASN A 4 2.63 10.74 18.63
N ALA A 5 2.88 9.62 19.30
CA ALA A 5 1.84 8.68 19.71
C ALA A 5 2.19 8.01 21.04
N ASN A 6 1.16 7.65 21.82
CA ASN A 6 1.34 6.76 22.97
C ASN A 6 1.42 5.31 22.48
N LEU A 7 2.56 4.65 22.73
CA LEU A 7 2.80 3.27 22.30
C LEU A 7 2.65 2.24 23.44
N ALA A 8 2.14 2.65 24.61
CA ALA A 8 2.10 1.81 25.81
C ALA A 8 1.23 0.56 25.66
N SER A 9 0.14 0.63 24.89
CA SER A 9 -0.80 -0.48 24.67
C SER A 9 -0.30 -1.51 23.65
N LEU A 10 0.77 -1.20 22.93
CA LEU A 10 1.30 -2.06 21.87
C LEU A 10 2.26 -3.12 22.43
N THR A 11 2.24 -4.26 21.76
CA THR A 11 3.01 -5.48 22.03
C THR A 11 3.73 -5.94 20.75
N ALA A 12 4.65 -6.89 20.87
CA ALA A 12 5.40 -7.40 19.73
C ALA A 12 4.53 -8.18 18.72
N GLN A 13 3.37 -8.65 19.15
CA GLN A 13 2.41 -9.40 18.34
C GLN A 13 1.53 -8.48 17.48
N ASP A 14 1.48 -7.19 17.79
CA ASP A 14 0.65 -6.24 17.06
C ASP A 14 1.23 -5.90 15.69
N SER A 15 0.33 -5.61 14.76
CA SER A 15 0.67 -5.05 13.46
C SER A 15 0.36 -3.56 13.45
N VAL A 16 1.32 -2.73 13.05
CA VAL A 16 1.17 -1.28 12.90
C VAL A 16 1.38 -0.91 11.44
N VAL A 17 0.37 -0.28 10.84
CA VAL A 17 0.40 0.22 9.46
C VAL A 17 0.53 1.73 9.49
N LEU A 18 1.52 2.25 8.76
CA LEU A 18 1.82 3.67 8.67
C LEU A 18 1.65 4.17 7.24
N ALA A 19 1.36 5.45 7.08
CA ALA A 19 1.05 6.04 5.77
C ALA A 19 2.22 5.96 4.79
N ASN A 20 3.47 5.94 5.27
CA ASN A 20 4.66 5.83 4.43
C ASN A 20 5.90 5.30 5.17
N ASN A 21 6.95 5.02 4.39
CA ASN A 21 8.23 4.50 4.89
C ASN A 21 8.95 5.45 5.85
N ARG A 22 8.82 6.77 5.68
CA ARG A 22 9.46 7.76 6.57
C ARG A 22 8.84 7.67 7.96
N GLN A 23 7.52 7.52 8.05
CA GLN A 23 6.82 7.29 9.31
C GLN A 23 7.15 5.92 9.92
N VAL A 24 7.33 4.86 9.12
CA VAL A 24 7.81 3.55 9.63
C VAL A 24 9.15 3.71 10.37
N LEU A 25 10.11 4.42 9.78
CA LEU A 25 11.40 4.68 10.42
C LEU A 25 11.25 5.53 11.70
N ALA A 26 10.38 6.54 11.66
CA ALA A 26 10.10 7.38 12.82
C ALA A 26 9.44 6.58 13.97
N PHE A 27 8.50 5.67 13.66
CA PHE A 27 7.87 4.77 14.61
C PHE A 27 8.92 3.90 15.31
N LYS A 28 9.81 3.25 14.55
CA LYS A 28 10.88 2.40 15.12
C LYS A 28 11.78 3.18 16.08
N LYS A 29 12.11 4.44 15.71
CA LYS A 29 12.89 5.32 16.59
C LYS A 29 12.13 5.70 17.86
N THR A 30 10.84 6.05 17.75
CA THR A 30 9.98 6.36 18.91
C THR A 30 9.82 5.14 19.81
N TRP A 31 9.63 3.94 19.26
CA TRP A 31 9.52 2.70 20.01
C TRP A 31 10.73 2.46 20.90
N ASN A 32 11.94 2.52 20.32
CA ASN A 32 13.17 2.30 21.07
C ASN A 32 13.35 3.33 22.22
N LEU A 33 12.83 4.55 22.05
CA LEU A 33 12.88 5.58 23.09
C LEU A 33 11.85 5.36 24.20
N GLN A 34 10.61 5.00 23.85
CA GLN A 34 9.52 4.83 24.82
C GLN A 34 9.53 3.45 25.51
N ARG A 35 10.00 2.41 24.81
CA ARG A 35 9.87 1.00 25.22
C ARG A 35 11.23 0.30 25.39
N GLY A 36 12.34 1.02 25.17
CA GLY A 36 13.69 0.51 25.37
C GLY A 36 13.99 -0.71 24.53
N THR A 37 14.34 -1.82 25.20
CA THR A 37 14.70 -3.11 24.59
C THR A 37 13.51 -4.01 24.28
N SER A 38 12.27 -3.52 24.45
CA SER A 38 11.06 -4.29 24.13
C SER A 38 11.02 -4.68 22.65
N ALA A 39 10.61 -5.92 22.37
CA ALA A 39 10.49 -6.39 21.00
C ALA A 39 9.52 -5.50 20.19
N LEU A 40 9.97 -5.11 18.99
CA LEU A 40 9.24 -4.21 18.11
C LEU A 40 7.99 -4.90 17.52
N PRO A 41 6.81 -4.26 17.50
CA PRO A 41 5.67 -4.75 16.73
C PRO A 41 5.99 -4.87 15.24
N GLN A 42 5.21 -5.69 14.54
CA GLN A 42 5.31 -5.76 13.08
C GLN A 42 4.89 -4.43 12.48
N THR A 43 5.82 -3.71 11.86
CA THR A 43 5.61 -2.32 11.42
C THR A 43 5.75 -2.21 9.92
N PHE A 44 4.73 -1.71 9.23
CA PHE A 44 4.63 -1.73 7.77
C PHE A 44 4.17 -0.40 7.18
N ALA A 45 4.65 -0.06 5.99
CA ALA A 45 3.91 0.82 5.10
C ALA A 45 2.77 0.05 4.41
N TRP A 46 1.76 0.75 3.87
CA TRP A 46 0.56 0.14 3.25
C TRP A 46 0.85 -1.06 2.32
N LYS A 47 1.68 -0.88 1.30
CA LYS A 47 2.01 -1.96 0.35
C LYS A 47 2.70 -3.15 1.02
N GLN A 48 3.55 -2.91 2.03
CA GLN A 48 4.21 -3.98 2.78
C GLN A 48 3.21 -4.75 3.66
N TYR A 49 2.24 -4.04 4.23
CA TYR A 49 1.16 -4.66 5.01
C TYR A 49 0.34 -5.61 4.14
N LEU A 50 -0.05 -5.20 2.93
CA LEU A 50 -0.76 -6.07 1.99
C LEU A 50 0.03 -7.34 1.67
N GLN A 51 1.32 -7.20 1.34
CA GLN A 51 2.19 -8.33 1.02
C GLN A 51 2.36 -9.29 2.20
N ASN A 52 2.62 -8.78 3.40
CA ASN A 52 2.79 -9.59 4.60
C ASN A 52 1.49 -10.33 4.94
N THR A 53 0.38 -9.60 4.94
CA THR A 53 -0.95 -10.14 5.28
C THR A 53 -1.36 -11.21 4.29
N TRP A 54 -1.25 -10.96 2.99
CA TRP A 54 -1.61 -11.94 1.97
C TRP A 54 -0.78 -13.23 2.08
N LYS A 55 0.54 -13.13 2.30
CA LYS A 55 1.41 -14.30 2.50
C LYS A 55 1.03 -15.11 3.73
N ALA A 56 0.64 -14.44 4.82
CA ALA A 56 0.24 -15.11 6.05
C ALA A 56 -1.07 -15.91 5.89
N ILE A 57 -2.05 -15.35 5.16
CA ILE A 57 -3.34 -16.04 4.94
C ILE A 57 -3.28 -17.05 3.79
N ASN A 58 -2.38 -16.88 2.81
CA ASN A 58 -2.23 -17.75 1.64
C ASN A 58 -0.81 -18.37 1.52
N PRO A 59 -0.33 -19.12 2.53
CA PRO A 59 1.05 -19.64 2.53
C PRO A 59 1.34 -20.64 1.39
N ASN A 60 0.30 -21.31 0.90
CA ASN A 60 0.38 -22.34 -0.16
C ASN A 60 -0.21 -21.86 -1.49
N SER A 61 -0.23 -20.55 -1.74
CA SER A 61 -0.73 -20.01 -3.01
C SER A 61 0.05 -20.60 -4.19
N SER A 62 -0.67 -21.12 -5.19
CA SER A 62 -0.09 -21.51 -6.49
C SER A 62 0.30 -20.30 -7.34
N LYS A 63 -0.25 -19.12 -7.04
CA LYS A 63 0.09 -17.86 -7.70
C LYS A 63 1.34 -17.25 -7.08
N ARG A 64 2.24 -16.77 -7.93
CA ARG A 64 3.49 -16.11 -7.52
C ARG A 64 3.31 -14.60 -7.42
N LEU A 65 3.64 -14.01 -6.27
CA LEU A 65 3.67 -12.57 -6.09
C LEU A 65 4.95 -11.97 -6.69
N ILE A 66 4.81 -11.08 -7.67
CA ILE A 66 5.93 -10.42 -8.36
C ILE A 66 6.35 -9.14 -7.66
N SER A 67 7.62 -8.79 -7.80
CA SER A 67 8.17 -7.52 -7.31
C SER A 67 7.66 -6.32 -8.12
N ALA A 68 7.82 -5.12 -7.57
CA ALA A 68 7.52 -3.88 -8.29
C ALA A 68 8.36 -3.73 -9.58
N ILE A 69 9.60 -4.23 -9.58
CA ILE A 69 10.48 -4.21 -10.76
C ILE A 69 9.92 -5.14 -11.85
N GLU A 70 9.51 -6.35 -11.49
CA GLU A 70 8.88 -7.28 -12.43
C GLU A 70 7.56 -6.74 -12.97
N SER A 71 6.71 -6.19 -12.11
CA SER A 71 5.44 -5.57 -12.52
C SER A 71 5.68 -4.44 -13.54
N ARG A 72 6.65 -3.55 -13.28
CA ARG A 72 7.05 -2.49 -14.22
C ARG A 72 7.53 -3.04 -15.55
N THR A 73 8.32 -4.11 -15.54
CA THR A 73 8.79 -4.78 -16.76
C THR A 73 7.63 -5.33 -17.57
N LEU A 74 6.66 -5.97 -16.92
CA LEU A 74 5.47 -6.51 -17.59
C LEU A 74 4.59 -5.40 -18.17
N ILE A 75 4.39 -4.29 -17.44
CA ILE A 75 3.65 -3.12 -17.95
C ILE A 75 4.34 -2.55 -19.20
N ASN A 76 5.66 -2.38 -19.16
CA ASN A 76 6.43 -1.93 -20.31
C ASN A 76 6.27 -2.86 -21.52
N GLN A 77 6.26 -4.17 -21.30
CA GLN A 77 6.03 -5.16 -22.35
C GLN A 77 4.63 -5.04 -22.96
N SER A 78 3.60 -4.83 -22.12
CA SER A 78 2.22 -4.62 -22.58
C SER A 78 2.08 -3.35 -23.43
N MET A 79 2.67 -2.23 -22.99
CA MET A 79 2.70 -0.99 -23.76
C MET A 79 3.41 -1.16 -25.11
N THR A 80 4.58 -1.80 -25.10
CA THR A 80 5.38 -2.06 -26.31
C THR A 80 4.62 -2.97 -27.29
N ARG A 81 3.97 -4.02 -26.79
CA ARG A 81 3.16 -4.96 -27.59
C ARG A 81 2.01 -4.25 -28.31
N LEU A 82 1.45 -3.22 -27.69
CA LEU A 82 0.38 -2.39 -28.23
C LEU A 82 0.90 -1.17 -29.02
N GLY A 83 2.18 -1.18 -29.42
CA GLY A 83 2.75 -0.22 -30.36
C GLY A 83 3.26 1.09 -29.73
N GLN A 84 3.27 1.20 -28.40
CA GLN A 84 3.79 2.39 -27.72
C GLN A 84 5.32 2.35 -27.66
N ILE A 85 5.96 3.46 -28.03
CA ILE A 85 7.38 3.68 -27.72
C ILE A 85 7.45 4.12 -26.26
N VAL A 86 8.11 3.32 -25.41
CA VAL A 86 8.11 3.53 -23.96
C VAL A 86 9.44 4.11 -23.51
N ASP A 87 9.39 5.31 -22.95
CA ASP A 87 10.49 5.88 -22.17
C ASP A 87 10.24 5.71 -20.66
N THR A 88 11.26 5.98 -19.85
CA THR A 88 11.21 5.81 -18.40
C THR A 88 10.18 6.71 -17.72
N ARG A 89 10.00 7.94 -18.21
CA ARG A 89 9.07 8.91 -17.64
C ARG A 89 7.63 8.50 -17.94
N LEU A 90 7.33 8.09 -19.15
CA LEU A 90 6.01 7.59 -19.52
C LEU A 90 5.66 6.35 -18.70
N LEU A 91 6.59 5.40 -18.57
CA LEU A 91 6.38 4.22 -17.74
C LEU A 91 6.12 4.58 -16.28
N ASP A 92 6.83 5.56 -15.73
CA ASP A 92 6.59 6.05 -14.36
C ASP A 92 5.18 6.61 -14.18
N GLU A 93 4.69 7.41 -15.12
CA GLU A 93 3.34 7.96 -15.05
C GLU A 93 2.27 6.88 -15.23
N VAL A 94 2.48 5.90 -16.11
CA VAL A 94 1.56 4.76 -16.26
C VAL A 94 1.47 3.94 -14.96
N VAL A 95 2.61 3.66 -14.32
CA VAL A 95 2.64 2.92 -13.05
C VAL A 95 1.95 3.71 -11.94
N LYS A 96 2.18 5.03 -11.86
CA LYS A 96 1.47 5.90 -10.89
C LYS A 96 -0.02 5.93 -11.14
N ASN A 97 -0.46 6.04 -12.40
CA ASN A 97 -1.88 6.05 -12.75
C ASN A 97 -2.54 4.71 -12.46
N MET A 98 -1.83 3.59 -12.66
CA MET A 98 -2.29 2.27 -12.26
C MET A 98 -2.47 2.19 -10.74
N ASP A 99 -1.46 2.59 -9.96
CA ASP A 99 -1.55 2.64 -8.50
C ASP A 99 -2.72 3.53 -8.04
N TYR A 100 -2.94 4.67 -8.69
CA TYR A 100 -4.05 5.57 -8.41
C TYR A 100 -5.40 4.92 -8.71
N CYS A 101 -5.56 4.26 -9.86
CA CYS A 101 -6.78 3.55 -10.22
C CYS A 101 -7.12 2.49 -9.18
N HIS A 102 -6.14 1.69 -8.76
CA HIS A 102 -6.34 0.69 -7.71
C HIS A 102 -6.71 1.30 -6.36
N ALA A 103 -5.98 2.32 -5.91
CA ALA A 103 -6.27 3.01 -4.65
C ALA A 103 -7.69 3.58 -4.60
N HIS A 104 -8.21 4.04 -5.75
CA HIS A 104 -9.53 4.65 -5.91
C HIS A 104 -10.60 3.71 -6.49
N LEU A 105 -10.31 2.41 -6.61
CA LEU A 105 -11.23 1.39 -7.13
C LEU A 105 -11.79 1.69 -8.53
N ILE A 106 -10.99 2.34 -9.37
CA ILE A 106 -11.30 2.62 -10.78
C ILE A 106 -10.90 1.41 -11.61
N ASN A 107 -11.88 0.80 -12.29
CA ASN A 107 -11.61 -0.36 -13.14
C ASN A 107 -11.14 0.13 -14.53
N PRO A 108 -10.01 -0.37 -15.07
CA PRO A 108 -9.54 0.03 -16.40
C PRO A 108 -10.62 -0.10 -17.49
N THR A 109 -11.50 -1.09 -17.42
CA THR A 109 -12.60 -1.25 -18.40
C THR A 109 -13.51 -0.01 -18.48
N GLN A 110 -13.72 0.71 -17.37
CA GLN A 110 -14.52 1.94 -17.35
C GLN A 110 -13.84 3.09 -18.11
N LEU A 111 -12.52 3.04 -18.26
CA LEU A 111 -11.73 4.04 -18.98
C LEU A 111 -11.64 3.77 -20.48
N LEU A 112 -12.01 2.57 -20.92
CA LEU A 112 -11.97 2.19 -22.33
C LEU A 112 -13.07 2.87 -23.15
N ASP A 113 -14.20 3.21 -22.50
CA ASP A 113 -15.34 3.88 -23.13
C ASP A 113 -15.41 5.38 -22.78
N SER A 114 -14.29 5.98 -22.36
CA SER A 114 -14.29 7.35 -21.84
C SER A 114 -14.24 8.44 -22.92
N HIS A 115 -14.14 8.08 -24.21
CA HIS A 115 -13.96 9.01 -25.34
C HIS A 115 -12.75 9.96 -25.19
N HIS A 116 -11.75 9.52 -24.41
CA HIS A 116 -10.51 10.26 -24.19
C HIS A 116 -9.36 9.35 -24.57
N GLN A 117 -8.72 9.63 -25.71
CA GLN A 117 -7.68 8.79 -26.31
C GLN A 117 -6.61 8.32 -25.31
N ASN A 118 -6.14 9.20 -24.41
CA ASN A 118 -5.13 8.83 -23.41
C ASN A 118 -5.63 7.82 -22.38
N SER A 119 -6.88 7.96 -21.94
CA SER A 119 -7.52 7.02 -21.00
C SER A 119 -7.79 5.68 -21.65
N GLU A 120 -8.20 5.68 -22.92
CA GLU A 120 -8.44 4.47 -23.71
C GLU A 120 -7.14 3.70 -23.95
N LEU A 121 -6.06 4.41 -24.32
CA LEU A 121 -4.72 3.82 -24.47
C LEU A 121 -4.21 3.24 -23.14
N PHE A 122 -4.29 4.01 -22.06
CA PHE A 122 -3.94 3.53 -20.72
C PHE A 122 -4.73 2.28 -20.34
N SER A 123 -6.05 2.29 -20.58
CA SER A 123 -6.91 1.14 -20.31
C SER A 123 -6.47 -0.10 -21.08
N ALA A 124 -6.23 0.04 -22.40
CA ALA A 124 -5.78 -1.06 -23.24
C ALA A 124 -4.48 -1.68 -22.72
N TRP A 125 -3.51 -0.85 -22.32
CA TRP A 125 -2.25 -1.34 -21.71
C TRP A 125 -2.49 -2.10 -20.41
N MET A 126 -3.37 -1.60 -19.53
CA MET A 126 -3.69 -2.25 -18.26
C MET A 126 -4.45 -3.57 -18.44
N LEU A 127 -5.36 -3.65 -19.41
CA LEU A 127 -6.08 -4.88 -19.74
C LEU A 127 -5.14 -5.96 -20.31
N ASP A 128 -4.23 -5.59 -21.21
CA ASP A 128 -3.20 -6.52 -21.70
C ASP A 128 -2.25 -6.98 -20.57
N TYR A 129 -1.89 -6.07 -19.65
CA TYR A 129 -1.10 -6.41 -18.47
C TYR A 129 -1.84 -7.39 -17.55
N GLN A 130 -3.12 -7.17 -17.27
CA GLN A 130 -3.96 -8.10 -16.50
C GLN A 130 -4.03 -9.49 -17.16
N GLN A 131 -4.22 -9.55 -18.48
CA GLN A 131 -4.21 -10.82 -19.22
C GLN A 131 -2.85 -11.52 -19.17
N THR A 132 -1.76 -10.75 -19.24
CA THR A 132 -0.39 -11.27 -19.09
C THR A 132 -0.19 -11.85 -17.68
N LYS A 133 -0.66 -11.18 -16.62
CA LYS A 133 -0.61 -11.70 -15.24
C LYS A 133 -1.33 -13.04 -15.10
N LEU A 134 -2.54 -13.14 -15.67
CA LEU A 134 -3.32 -14.38 -15.66
C LEU A 134 -2.59 -15.53 -16.37
N THR A 135 -2.03 -15.25 -17.55
CA THR A 135 -1.31 -16.25 -18.36
C THR A 135 -0.06 -16.78 -17.65
N LEU A 136 0.67 -15.90 -16.96
CA LEU A 136 1.88 -16.26 -16.21
C LEU A 136 1.58 -16.79 -14.80
N ASN A 137 0.30 -16.84 -14.39
CA ASN A 137 -0.14 -17.20 -13.05
C ASN A 137 0.56 -16.40 -11.94
N VAL A 138 0.68 -15.08 -12.15
CA VAL A 138 1.32 -14.14 -11.22
C VAL A 138 0.32 -13.13 -10.65
N LEU A 139 0.70 -12.54 -9.52
CA LEU A 139 -0.01 -11.44 -8.85
C LEU A 139 0.98 -10.31 -8.61
N ASP A 140 0.51 -9.07 -8.63
CA ASP A 140 1.26 -7.93 -8.10
C ASP A 140 0.64 -7.43 -6.78
N VAL A 141 1.20 -6.36 -6.23
CA VAL A 141 0.74 -5.78 -4.96
C VAL A 141 -0.68 -5.20 -5.03
N ASN A 142 -1.12 -4.76 -6.21
CA ASN A 142 -2.42 -4.12 -6.41
C ASN A 142 -3.56 -5.14 -6.51
N ASP A 143 -3.24 -6.42 -6.70
CA ASP A 143 -4.22 -7.52 -6.62
C ASP A 143 -4.54 -7.90 -5.16
N LEU A 144 -3.67 -7.54 -4.21
CA LEU A 144 -3.68 -8.14 -2.87
C LEU A 144 -4.86 -7.72 -2.01
N SER A 145 -5.28 -6.45 -2.06
CA SER A 145 -6.40 -5.96 -1.23
C SER A 145 -7.68 -6.76 -1.47
N THR A 146 -8.04 -6.94 -2.75
CA THR A 146 -9.21 -7.75 -3.16
C THR A 146 -9.06 -9.21 -2.72
N LEU A 147 -7.87 -9.80 -2.82
CA LEU A 147 -7.63 -11.17 -2.37
C LEU A 147 -7.71 -11.31 -0.84
N ILE A 148 -7.30 -10.30 -0.08
CA ILE A 148 -7.42 -10.28 1.38
C ILE A 148 -8.88 -10.06 1.82
N LEU A 149 -9.66 -9.28 1.07
CA LEU A 149 -11.10 -9.14 1.33
C LEU A 149 -11.83 -10.47 1.19
N ASN A 150 -11.42 -11.31 0.24
CA ASN A 150 -12.00 -12.63 -0.01
C ASN A 150 -11.32 -13.77 0.77
N ARG A 151 -10.76 -13.48 1.94
CA ARG A 151 -10.05 -14.46 2.77
C ARG A 151 -10.98 -15.45 3.46
N ASP A 152 -10.46 -16.65 3.71
CA ASP A 152 -11.10 -17.66 4.57
C ASP A 152 -10.56 -17.67 6.01
N ARG A 153 -9.48 -16.92 6.27
CA ARG A 153 -8.80 -16.89 7.56
C ARG A 153 -8.97 -15.54 8.24
N GLU A 154 -9.08 -15.55 9.56
CA GLU A 154 -9.07 -14.32 10.33
C GLU A 154 -7.71 -13.60 10.24
N ILE A 155 -7.77 -12.28 10.33
CA ILE A 155 -6.60 -11.40 10.34
C ILE A 155 -6.68 -10.56 11.60
N SER A 156 -5.57 -10.48 12.33
CA SER A 156 -5.45 -9.59 13.48
C SER A 156 -5.62 -8.14 13.05
N GLN A 157 -6.45 -7.40 13.79
CA GLN A 157 -6.71 -5.99 13.53
C GLN A 157 -5.43 -5.17 13.66
N PRO A 158 -5.04 -4.41 12.62
CA PRO A 158 -3.87 -3.55 12.70
C PRO A 158 -4.17 -2.24 13.43
N TYR A 159 -3.12 -1.65 13.98
CA TYR A 159 -3.06 -0.26 14.39
C TYR A 159 -2.68 0.63 13.21
N LEU A 160 -3.38 1.74 13.01
CA LEU A 160 -3.12 2.72 11.95
C LEU A 160 -2.51 3.99 12.54
N TYR A 161 -1.49 4.54 11.88
CA TYR A 161 -0.92 5.84 12.23
C TYR A 161 -0.58 6.68 11.00
N GLY A 162 -0.80 7.99 11.12
CA GLY A 162 -0.30 8.97 10.16
C GLY A 162 -1.10 9.10 8.87
N PHE A 163 -2.22 8.40 8.71
CA PHE A 163 -3.12 8.58 7.57
C PHE A 163 -3.99 9.82 7.75
N LYS A 164 -3.91 10.79 6.84
CA LYS A 164 -4.85 11.93 6.80
C LYS A 164 -6.24 11.51 6.34
N THR A 165 -6.28 10.72 5.28
CA THR A 165 -7.50 10.16 4.70
C THR A 165 -7.13 8.83 4.10
N LEU A 166 -7.90 7.79 4.41
CA LEU A 166 -7.73 6.49 3.80
C LEU A 166 -8.26 6.55 2.36
N THR A 167 -7.55 5.91 1.43
CA THR A 167 -8.07 5.73 0.07
C THR A 167 -9.34 4.85 0.12
N PRO A 168 -10.19 4.84 -0.92
CA PRO A 168 -11.32 3.93 -0.99
C PRO A 168 -10.93 2.46 -0.77
N GLU A 169 -9.83 2.01 -1.38
CA GLU A 169 -9.28 0.66 -1.18
C GLU A 169 -8.92 0.39 0.30
N GLN A 170 -8.17 1.30 0.92
CA GLN A 170 -7.77 1.18 2.33
C GLN A 170 -8.97 1.18 3.27
N SER A 171 -9.92 2.08 3.02
CA SER A 171 -11.15 2.20 3.80
C SER A 171 -11.98 0.92 3.72
N GLY A 172 -12.15 0.38 2.51
CA GLY A 172 -12.87 -0.89 2.30
C GLY A 172 -12.21 -2.05 3.02
N LEU A 173 -10.88 -2.17 2.93
CA LEU A 173 -10.15 -3.23 3.61
C LEU A 173 -10.24 -3.09 5.14
N PHE A 174 -9.93 -1.92 5.68
CA PHE A 174 -9.90 -1.70 7.13
C PHE A 174 -11.29 -1.68 7.79
N ALA A 175 -12.34 -1.37 7.05
CA ALA A 175 -13.72 -1.56 7.51
C ALA A 175 -14.07 -3.05 7.60
N ASN A 176 -13.60 -3.87 6.65
CA ASN A 176 -13.89 -5.31 6.62
C ASN A 176 -13.07 -6.11 7.65
N ILE A 177 -11.80 -5.78 7.86
CA ILE A 177 -10.94 -6.52 8.81
C ILE A 177 -10.98 -5.95 10.23
N GLY A 178 -11.46 -4.70 10.39
CA GLY A 178 -11.36 -3.93 11.63
C GLY A 178 -9.98 -3.31 11.82
N HIS A 179 -9.90 -2.19 12.54
CA HIS A 179 -8.63 -1.52 12.81
C HIS A 179 -8.73 -0.65 14.07
N GLN A 180 -7.57 -0.29 14.62
CA GLN A 180 -7.46 0.67 15.72
C GLN A 180 -6.62 1.86 15.26
N VAL A 181 -6.95 3.08 15.68
CA VAL A 181 -6.18 4.28 15.31
C VAL A 181 -5.28 4.68 16.48
N LEU A 182 -3.98 4.83 16.22
CA LEU A 182 -3.04 5.42 17.15
C LEU A 182 -3.21 6.94 17.08
N SER A 183 -3.89 7.51 18.08
CA SER A 183 -4.07 8.96 18.16
C SER A 183 -2.78 9.66 18.56
N ALA A 184 -2.58 10.86 18.00
CA ALA A 184 -1.47 11.69 18.41
C ALA A 184 -1.72 12.33 19.78
N ASN A 185 -0.70 12.33 20.66
CA ASN A 185 -0.81 12.93 21.98
C ASN A 185 -0.66 14.46 21.87
N GLN A 186 -1.74 15.16 21.51
CA GLN A 186 -1.84 16.63 21.43
C GLN A 186 -0.80 17.33 20.53
N PRO A 187 -1.05 18.59 20.08
CA PRO A 187 -0.02 19.35 19.37
C PRO A 187 1.13 19.64 20.34
N ASN A 188 2.35 19.17 20.01
CA ASN A 188 3.54 19.48 20.79
C ASN A 188 3.80 20.99 20.79
N THR A 189 3.37 21.72 21.83
CA THR A 189 3.67 23.15 22.00
C THR A 189 5.08 23.40 22.54
N HIS A 190 5.81 22.36 22.95
CA HIS A 190 7.06 22.51 23.71
C HIS A 190 8.26 21.67 23.26
N SER A 191 8.20 20.92 22.14
CA SER A 191 9.36 20.15 21.68
C SER A 191 10.08 20.82 20.52
N SER A 192 11.36 21.14 20.67
CA SER A 192 12.28 21.49 19.57
C SER A 192 12.63 20.31 18.65
N ASN A 193 12.07 19.12 18.92
CA ASN A 193 12.29 17.91 18.14
C ASN A 193 11.29 17.82 16.98
N GLN A 194 11.81 17.63 15.76
CA GLN A 194 10.98 17.35 14.58
C GLN A 194 10.15 16.08 14.82
N THR A 195 8.84 16.24 14.96
CA THR A 195 7.91 15.14 15.28
C THR A 195 6.76 15.15 14.27
N PHE A 196 6.41 13.97 13.76
CA PHE A 196 5.20 13.78 12.96
C PHE A 196 4.00 13.68 13.89
N ASN A 197 3.12 14.67 13.83
CA ASN A 197 1.75 14.59 14.32
C ASN A 197 0.86 13.90 13.29
N THR A 198 1.07 14.18 12.00
CA THR A 198 0.35 13.58 10.85
C THR A 198 1.27 13.50 9.61
N THR A 199 0.75 13.06 8.45
CA THR A 199 1.44 13.23 7.14
C THR A 199 1.70 14.69 6.76
N SER A 200 1.05 15.68 7.38
CA SER A 200 1.22 17.09 7.01
C SER A 200 2.55 17.70 7.45
N ASP A 201 3.26 17.09 8.38
CA ASP A 201 4.59 17.55 8.84
C ASP A 201 5.72 17.11 7.89
N GLU A 202 5.38 16.71 6.65
CA GLU A 202 6.31 16.23 5.63
C GLU A 202 6.91 17.32 4.73
N ILE A 203 6.27 18.50 4.68
CA ILE A 203 6.64 19.63 3.81
C ILE A 203 7.67 20.52 4.49
#